data_AF-A0A6B2E3C0-F1
#
_entry.id   AF-A0A6B2E3C0-F1
#
_cell.length_a   1.000
_cell.length_b   1.000
_cell.length_c   1.000
_cell.angle_alpha   90.00
_cell.angle_beta   90.00
_cell.angle_gamma   90.00
#
_symmetry.space_group_name_H-M   'P 1'
#
loop_
_entity.id
_entity.type
_entity.pdbx_description
1 polymer ?
#
loop_
_entity_poly.entity_id
_entity_poly.type
_entity_poly.pdbx_seq_one_letter_code
_entity_poly.pdbx_strand_id
1 'polypeptide(L)'
;VGAGNAPAAAIAERAVAEFSPAAMVFVGVAGGLRDWTRLGDVVVATKVYGYHGGRSTDDGMRSRPQAWAPSHRLLELARSVG
;
A
#
# COMPACT_ATOMS: atom_id res chain seq x y z
N VAL A 1 -3.36 -10.57 -14.05
CA VAL A 1 -2.18 -9.67 -13.96
C VAL A 1 -1.39 -10.10 -12.73
N GLY A 2 -0.07 -10.24 -12.83
CA GLY A 2 0.79 -10.84 -11.80
C GLY A 2 1.18 -9.87 -10.66
N ALA A 3 2.11 -10.29 -9.81
CA ALA A 3 2.59 -9.52 -8.67
C ALA A 3 3.36 -8.25 -9.08
N GLY A 4 3.29 -7.20 -8.25
CA GLY A 4 4.12 -6.00 -8.36
C GLY A 4 3.33 -4.68 -8.43
N ASN A 5 4.03 -3.57 -8.20
CA ASN A 5 3.41 -2.23 -8.10
C ASN A 5 2.88 -1.71 -9.45
N ALA A 6 3.62 -1.91 -10.54
CA ALA A 6 3.21 -1.47 -11.87
C ALA A 6 1.91 -2.16 -12.35
N PRO A 7 1.79 -3.51 -12.31
CA PRO A 7 0.52 -4.16 -12.67
C PRO A 7 -0.64 -3.78 -11.73
N ALA A 8 -0.38 -3.60 -10.43
CA ALA A 8 -1.39 -3.13 -9.48
C ALA A 8 -1.90 -1.72 -9.82
N ALA A 9 -0.99 -0.79 -10.16
CA ALA A 9 -1.34 0.56 -10.59
C ALA A 9 -2.21 0.55 -11.86
N ALA A 10 -1.81 -0.24 -12.88
CA ALA A 10 -2.56 -0.34 -14.13
C ALA A 10 -3.99 -0.88 -13.92
N ILE A 11 -4.19 -1.84 -13.01
CA ILE A 11 -5.53 -2.33 -12.66
C ILE A 11 -6.31 -1.29 -11.88
N ALA A 12 -5.67 -0.63 -10.90
CA ALA A 12 -6.33 0.37 -10.08
C ALA A 12 -6.84 1.55 -10.92
N GLU A 13 -6.02 2.05 -11.84
CA GLU A 13 -6.41 3.12 -12.78
C GLU A 13 -7.62 2.71 -13.62
N ARG A 14 -7.62 1.49 -14.18
CA ARG A 14 -8.76 0.98 -14.95
C ARG A 14 -10.03 0.85 -14.10
N ALA A 15 -9.91 0.36 -12.87
CA ALA A 15 -11.04 0.23 -11.97
C ALA A 15 -11.65 1.58 -11.59
N VAL A 16 -10.82 2.61 -11.38
CA VAL A 16 -11.30 3.98 -11.13
C VAL A 16 -12.05 4.51 -12.36
N ALA A 17 -11.45 4.38 -13.54
CA ALA A 17 -12.01 4.90 -14.78
C ALA A 17 -13.36 4.23 -15.14
N GLU A 18 -13.47 2.93 -14.93
CA GLU A 18 -14.66 2.16 -15.30
C GLU A 18 -15.81 2.33 -14.28
N PHE A 19 -15.48 2.30 -12.98
CA PHE A 19 -16.52 2.12 -11.95
C PHE A 19 -16.76 3.35 -11.07
N SER A 20 -15.90 4.37 -11.11
CA SER A 20 -15.96 5.53 -10.21
C SER A 20 -16.27 5.14 -8.74
N PRO A 21 -15.52 4.20 -8.14
CA PRO A 21 -15.90 3.58 -6.88
C PRO A 21 -15.82 4.56 -5.71
N ALA A 22 -16.71 4.40 -4.73
CA ALA A 22 -16.68 5.20 -3.49
C ALA A 22 -15.48 4.86 -2.59
N ALA A 23 -14.88 3.68 -2.75
CA ALA A 23 -13.68 3.25 -2.03
C ALA A 23 -12.92 2.18 -2.83
N MET A 24 -11.61 2.13 -2.63
CA MET A 24 -10.74 1.07 -3.12
C MET A 24 -9.88 0.53 -1.99
N VAL A 25 -9.77 -0.80 -1.90
CA VAL A 25 -8.97 -1.49 -0.89
C VAL A 25 -8.06 -2.49 -1.60
N PHE A 26 -6.77 -2.45 -1.28
CA PHE A 26 -5.82 -3.47 -1.72
C PHE A 26 -5.77 -4.58 -0.67
N VAL A 27 -5.94 -5.84 -1.10
CA VAL A 27 -5.90 -7.02 -0.23
C VAL A 27 -4.88 -8.02 -0.78
N GLY A 28 -4.06 -8.57 0.11
CA GLY A 28 -3.06 -9.56 -0.22
C GLY A 28 -2.39 -10.13 1.02
N VAL A 29 -1.45 -11.05 0.82
CA VAL A 29 -0.62 -11.58 1.90
C VAL A 29 0.53 -10.63 2.21
N ALA A 30 0.97 -10.60 3.47
CA ALA A 30 2.09 -9.79 3.93
C ALA A 30 3.07 -10.62 4.76
N GLY A 31 4.36 -10.28 4.68
CA GLY A 31 5.37 -10.79 5.60
C GLY A 31 5.41 -9.92 6.85
N GLY A 32 5.17 -10.52 8.03
CA GLY A 32 5.34 -9.84 9.31
C GLY A 32 6.80 -9.44 9.53
N LEU A 33 7.05 -8.17 9.86
CA LEU A 33 8.38 -7.65 10.19
C LEU A 33 8.62 -7.53 11.70
N ARG A 34 7.62 -7.89 12.51
CA ARG A 34 7.64 -7.76 13.96
C ARG A 34 7.45 -9.14 14.58
N ASP A 35 8.16 -9.41 15.67
CA ASP A 35 8.16 -10.71 16.35
C ASP A 35 6.79 -11.09 16.94
N TRP A 36 5.92 -10.10 17.15
CA TRP A 36 4.56 -10.30 17.65
C TRP A 36 3.53 -10.63 16.56
N THR A 37 3.88 -10.52 15.27
CA THR A 37 2.98 -10.87 14.17
C THR A 37 2.97 -12.38 13.95
N ARG A 38 1.79 -12.98 13.93
CA ARG A 38 1.58 -14.42 13.74
C ARG A 38 0.95 -14.71 12.38
N LEU A 39 1.11 -15.94 11.91
CA LEU A 39 0.39 -16.40 10.72
C LEU A 39 -1.11 -16.36 10.98
N GLY A 40 -1.85 -15.76 10.06
CA GLY A 40 -3.28 -15.53 10.18
C GLY A 40 -3.66 -14.15 10.74
N ASP A 41 -2.72 -13.38 11.28
CA ASP A 41 -3.01 -12.00 11.70
C ASP A 41 -3.40 -11.15 10.49
N VAL A 42 -4.50 -10.41 10.64
CA VAL A 42 -4.91 -9.39 9.66
C VAL A 42 -4.25 -8.08 10.03
N VAL A 43 -3.48 -7.53 9.09
CA VAL A 43 -2.79 -6.26 9.28
C VAL A 43 -3.37 -5.20 8.36
N VAL A 44 -3.61 -4.00 8.92
CA VAL A 44 -4.09 -2.84 8.18
C VAL A 44 -3.00 -1.77 8.20
N ALA A 45 -2.55 -1.35 7.03
CA ALA A 45 -1.50 -0.34 6.92
C ALA A 45 -2.04 1.02 7.37
N THR A 46 -1.38 1.66 8.33
CA THR A 46 -1.64 3.06 8.72
C THR A 46 -0.84 4.06 7.88
N LYS A 47 0.19 3.57 7.18
CA LYS A 47 1.04 4.33 6.27
C LYS A 47 1.69 3.39 5.25
N VAL A 48 1.70 3.78 3.99
CA VAL A 48 2.33 3.01 2.90
C VAL A 48 3.54 3.78 2.38
N TYR A 49 4.69 3.13 2.25
CA TYR A 49 5.94 3.75 1.79
C TYR A 49 6.34 3.27 0.40
N GLY A 50 6.61 4.21 -0.50
CA GLY A 50 7.27 3.98 -1.78
C GLY A 50 8.79 4.02 -1.60
N TYR A 51 9.36 2.99 -0.96
CA TYR A 51 10.77 2.97 -0.56
C TYR A 51 11.76 2.98 -1.73
N HIS A 52 11.31 2.61 -2.93
CA HIS A 52 12.10 2.70 -4.16
C HIS A 52 12.24 4.13 -4.71
N GLY A 53 11.57 5.11 -4.12
CA GLY A 53 11.63 6.51 -4.57
C GLY A 53 12.99 7.15 -4.29
N GLY A 54 13.57 7.79 -5.30
CA GLY A 54 14.76 8.62 -5.15
C GLY A 54 15.34 9.02 -6.51
N ARG A 55 16.44 9.76 -6.50
CA ARG A 55 17.16 10.17 -7.72
C ARG A 55 18.51 9.45 -7.79
N SER A 56 18.77 8.81 -8.93
CA SER A 56 20.13 8.37 -9.26
C SER A 56 20.95 9.60 -9.63
N THR A 57 22.08 9.78 -8.96
CA THR A 57 23.07 10.85 -9.23
C THR A 57 24.43 10.21 -9.48
N ASP A 58 25.39 10.99 -9.97
CA ASP A 58 26.76 10.52 -10.19
C ASP A 58 27.43 10.06 -8.87
N ASP A 59 26.99 10.61 -7.73
CA ASP A 59 27.41 10.22 -6.38
C ASP A 59 26.57 9.08 -5.79
N GLY A 60 25.76 8.40 -6.60
CA GLY A 60 24.92 7.27 -6.21
C GLY A 60 23.45 7.62 -5.96
N MET A 61 22.74 6.69 -5.31
CA MET A 61 21.28 6.77 -5.14
C MET A 61 20.89 7.69 -3.97
N ARG A 62 20.23 8.80 -4.27
CA ARG A 62 19.67 9.71 -3.26
C ARG A 62 18.23 9.32 -2.96
N SER A 63 18.02 8.59 -1.86
CA SER A 63 16.70 8.14 -1.43
C SER A 63 15.78 9.33 -1.10
N ARG A 64 14.55 9.29 -1.61
CA ARG A 64 13.48 10.22 -1.30
C ARG A 64 12.16 9.43 -1.28
N PRO A 65 11.94 8.62 -0.24
CA PRO A 65 10.76 7.79 -0.16
C PRO A 65 9.53 8.68 0.00
N GLN A 66 8.48 8.36 -0.74
CA GLN A 66 7.18 8.96 -0.54
C GLN A 66 6.37 8.10 0.41
N ALA A 67 5.47 8.73 1.16
CA ALA A 67 4.59 8.02 2.06
C ALA A 67 3.17 8.56 1.97
N TRP A 68 2.21 7.65 1.97
CA TRP A 68 0.80 7.96 1.87
C TRP A 68 0.06 7.43 3.09
N ALA A 69 -0.83 8.24 3.63
CA ALA A 69 -1.79 7.81 4.63
C ALA A 69 -3.05 7.27 3.94
N PRO A 70 -3.66 6.19 4.46
CA PRO A 70 -4.97 5.74 4.00
C PRO A 70 -6.07 6.78 4.32
N SER A 71 -7.25 6.57 3.75
CA SER A 71 -8.45 7.33 4.15
C SER A 71 -8.71 7.17 5.64
N HIS A 72 -8.87 8.30 6.34
CA HIS A 72 -9.21 8.32 7.76
C HIS A 72 -10.46 7.48 8.07
N ARG A 73 -11.51 7.62 7.23
CA ARG A 73 -12.77 6.88 7.41
C ARG A 73 -12.57 5.37 7.33
N LEU A 74 -11.74 4.90 6.40
CA LEU A 74 -11.45 3.47 6.27
C LEU A 74 -10.60 2.96 7.43
N LEU A 75 -9.68 3.79 7.93
CA LEU A 75 -8.86 3.43 9.08
C LEU A 75 -9.70 3.32 10.37
N GLU A 76 -10.63 4.24 10.59
CA GLU A 76 -11.54 4.16 11.73
C GLU A 76 -12.46 2.94 11.65
N LEU A 77 -12.99 2.63 10.45
CA LEU A 77 -13.77 1.41 10.24
C LEU A 77 -12.95 0.16 10.58
N ALA A 78 -11.69 0.08 10.15
CA ALA A 78 -10.81 -1.04 10.46
C ALA A 78 -10.57 -1.18 11.98
N ARG A 79 -10.44 -0.07 12.71
CA ARG A 79 -10.30 -0.08 14.17
C ARG A 79 -11.55 -0.56 14.90
N SER A 80 -12.74 -0.33 14.33
CA SER A 80 -14.00 -0.76 14.95
C SER A 80 -14.29 -2.26 14.83
N VAL A 81 -13.57 -2.98 13.95
CA VAL A 81 -13.81 -4.41 13.67
C VAL A 81 -12.70 -5.33 14.21
N GLY A 82 -11.67 -4.76 14.84
CA GLY A 82 -10.58 -5.50 15.50
C GLY A 82 -10.66 -5.40 17.01
#